data_AF-A0A821NBB1-F1
#
_entry.id   AF-A0A821NBB1-F1
#
_cell.length_a   1.000
_cell.length_b   1.000
_cell.length_c   1.000
_cell.angle_alpha   90.00
_cell.angle_beta   90.00
_cell.angle_gamma   90.00
#
_symmetry.space_group_name_H-M   'P 1'
#
loop_
_entity.id
_entity.type
_entity.pdbx_description
1 polymer ?
#
loop_
_entity_poly.entity_id
_entity_poly.type
_entity_poly.pdbx_seq_one_letter_code
_entity_poly.pdbx_strand_id
1 'polypeptide(L)'
;DEDVEHQYDEDGNLVENEIVTSKRRRKNRAQRRKQKAEELFEPEELQRGYLTEADINIRKIDKPERFQLRHIPVTEAKEDELEEEAEWIYNGAFLKPTISHQMSEEDTAKNIQVKKKIKNALNYIRNDSFE
;
A
#
# COMPACT_ATOMS: atom_id res chain seq x y z
N ASP A 1 2.10 -36.33 0.60
CA ASP A 1 1.52 -35.40 -0.38
C ASP A 1 2.43 -34.20 -0.49
N GLU A 2 3.03 -34.00 -1.66
CA GLU A 2 3.93 -32.88 -1.93
C GLU A 2 3.06 -31.63 -2.14
N ASP A 3 3.18 -30.63 -1.26
CA ASP A 3 2.61 -29.29 -1.46
C ASP A 3 3.29 -28.69 -2.71
N VAL A 4 2.64 -28.80 -3.86
CA VAL A 4 3.13 -28.21 -5.11
C VAL A 4 2.83 -26.71 -5.04
N GLU A 5 3.87 -25.89 -4.86
CA GLU A 5 3.74 -24.44 -4.87
C GLU A 5 3.35 -23.95 -6.28
N HIS A 6 2.12 -23.50 -6.41
CA HIS A 6 1.59 -22.91 -7.63
C HIS A 6 2.10 -21.47 -7.81
N GLN A 7 2.66 -21.16 -8.98
CA GLN A 7 3.05 -19.79 -9.33
C GLN A 7 1.93 -19.10 -10.09
N TYR A 8 1.66 -17.84 -9.77
CA TYR A 8 0.64 -17.02 -10.41
C TYR A 8 1.29 -15.77 -11.02
N ASP A 9 0.76 -15.31 -12.16
CA ASP A 9 1.16 -14.04 -12.75
C ASP A 9 0.50 -12.85 -12.01
N GLU A 10 0.86 -11.63 -12.40
CA GLU A 10 0.31 -10.38 -11.83
C GLU A 10 -1.21 -10.25 -12.03
N ASP A 11 -1.77 -11.02 -12.96
CA ASP A 11 -3.21 -11.10 -13.22
C ASP A 11 -3.89 -12.24 -12.42
N GLY A 12 -3.17 -12.94 -11.54
CA GLY A 12 -3.69 -14.06 -10.75
C GLY A 12 -3.92 -15.34 -11.56
N ASN A 13 -3.33 -15.46 -12.76
CA ASN A 13 -3.45 -16.65 -13.57
C ASN A 13 -2.34 -17.65 -13.24
N LEU A 14 -2.69 -18.94 -13.19
CA LEU A 14 -1.74 -20.00 -12.94
C LEU A 14 -0.68 -20.06 -14.06
N VAL A 15 0.58 -19.95 -13.66
CA VAL A 15 1.75 -20.12 -14.52
C VAL A 15 2.21 -21.57 -14.39
N GLU A 16 1.87 -22.41 -15.37
CA GLU A 16 2.45 -23.74 -15.45
C GLU A 16 3.96 -23.64 -15.71
N ASN A 17 4.76 -23.88 -14.67
CA ASN A 17 6.18 -24.17 -14.82
C ASN A 17 6.32 -25.40 -15.74
N GLU A 18 6.79 -25.18 -16.96
CA GLU A 18 7.32 -26.28 -17.77
C GLU A 18 8.45 -26.91 -16.95
N ILE A 19 8.26 -28.12 -16.41
CA ILE A 19 9.39 -29.01 -16.18
C ILE A 19 9.97 -29.24 -17.58
N VAL A 20 10.96 -28.43 -17.95
CA VAL A 20 11.57 -28.44 -19.28
C VAL A 20 12.44 -29.69 -19.39
N THR A 21 11.83 -30.87 -19.50
CA THR A 21 12.56 -32.02 -20.04
C THR A 21 12.83 -31.69 -21.50
N SER A 22 14.08 -31.36 -21.76
CA SER A 22 14.59 -30.90 -23.04
C SER A 22 14.06 -31.72 -24.23
N LYS A 23 13.76 -31.01 -25.33
CA LYS A 23 13.74 -31.44 -26.74
C LYS A 23 12.41 -31.58 -27.49
N ARG A 24 11.24 -31.33 -26.93
CA ARG A 24 10.02 -31.28 -27.76
C ARG A 24 9.06 -30.17 -27.34
N ARG A 25 8.93 -29.16 -28.21
CA ARG A 25 7.70 -28.43 -28.61
C ARG A 25 7.90 -26.92 -28.81
N ARG A 26 8.72 -26.55 -29.79
CA ARG A 26 8.74 -25.19 -30.37
C ARG A 26 7.51 -24.85 -31.23
N LYS A 27 6.30 -25.32 -30.90
CA LYS A 27 5.13 -25.07 -31.77
C LYS A 27 3.78 -24.71 -31.14
N ASN A 28 3.60 -24.70 -29.82
CA ASN A 28 2.31 -24.31 -29.20
C ASN A 28 2.47 -23.29 -28.06
N ARG A 29 3.35 -22.29 -28.21
CA ARG A 29 3.62 -21.29 -27.14
C ARG A 29 2.48 -20.26 -26.99
N ALA A 30 1.60 -20.13 -27.97
CA ALA A 30 0.60 -19.06 -28.02
C ALA A 30 -0.75 -19.38 -27.36
N GLN A 31 -0.96 -20.60 -26.83
CA GLN A 31 -2.27 -21.02 -26.34
C GLN A 31 -2.18 -21.97 -25.14
N ARG A 32 -1.26 -21.69 -24.21
CA ARG A 32 -1.41 -22.20 -22.84
C ARG A 32 -2.48 -21.32 -22.21
N ARG A 33 -3.70 -21.85 -22.11
CA ARG A 33 -4.87 -21.14 -21.56
C ARG A 33 -4.45 -20.65 -20.17
N LYS A 34 -4.32 -19.34 -19.99
CA LYS A 34 -4.24 -18.74 -18.66
C LYS A 34 -5.51 -19.16 -17.93
N GLN A 35 -5.40 -20.04 -16.95
CA GLN A 35 -6.54 -20.44 -16.11
C GLN A 35 -6.60 -19.46 -14.95
N LYS A 36 -7.76 -18.82 -14.76
CA LYS A 36 -7.98 -17.89 -13.64
C LYS A 36 -7.99 -18.71 -12.35
N ALA A 37 -7.28 -18.26 -11.32
CA ALA A 37 -7.25 -18.98 -10.04
C ALA A 37 -8.67 -19.22 -9.48
N GLU A 38 -9.58 -18.27 -9.68
CA GLU A 38 -10.99 -18.35 -9.29
C GLU A 38 -11.78 -19.50 -9.90
N GLU A 39 -11.36 -20.01 -11.07
CA GLU A 39 -12.02 -21.15 -11.71
C GLU A 39 -11.48 -22.49 -11.19
N LEU A 40 -10.34 -22.49 -10.51
CA LEU A 40 -9.58 -23.69 -10.11
C LEU A 40 -9.67 -23.99 -8.61
N PHE A 41 -9.79 -22.96 -7.78
CA PHE A 41 -9.66 -23.06 -6.32
C PHE A 41 -10.92 -22.61 -5.61
N GLU A 42 -11.11 -23.09 -4.38
CA GLU A 42 -12.22 -22.66 -3.54
C GLU A 42 -11.99 -21.22 -3.02
N PRO A 43 -13.06 -20.47 -2.68
CA PRO A 43 -12.94 -19.10 -2.19
C PRO A 43 -12.02 -18.94 -0.97
N GLU A 44 -11.99 -19.91 -0.06
CA GLU A 44 -11.11 -19.89 1.12
C GLU A 44 -9.62 -20.08 0.75
N GLU A 45 -9.34 -20.92 -0.25
CA GLU A 45 -7.99 -21.13 -0.78
C GLU A 45 -7.47 -19.87 -1.48
N LEU A 46 -8.35 -19.19 -2.23
CA LEU A 46 -8.03 -17.91 -2.87
C LEU A 46 -7.70 -16.82 -1.85
N GLN A 47 -8.47 -16.72 -0.77
CA GLN A 47 -8.20 -15.78 0.33
C GLN A 47 -6.87 -16.11 1.01
N ARG A 48 -6.61 -17.38 1.30
CA ARG A 48 -5.34 -17.81 1.92
C ARG A 48 -4.13 -17.56 1.02
N GLY A 49 -4.31 -17.65 -0.29
CA GLY A 49 -3.28 -17.39 -1.30
C GLY A 49 -3.13 -15.91 -1.70
N TYR A 50 -3.96 -15.00 -1.17
CA TYR A 50 -4.05 -13.61 -1.65
C TYR A 50 -4.28 -13.53 -3.16
N LEU A 51 -5.19 -14.36 -3.70
CA LEU A 51 -5.50 -14.45 -5.13
C LEU A 51 -6.89 -13.92 -5.47
N THR A 52 -7.53 -13.22 -4.54
CA THR A 52 -8.83 -12.62 -4.81
C THR A 52 -8.69 -11.45 -5.79
N GLU A 53 -9.79 -11.05 -6.43
CA GLU A 53 -9.81 -9.87 -7.31
C GLU A 53 -9.33 -8.61 -6.57
N ALA A 54 -9.64 -8.49 -5.28
CA ALA A 54 -9.17 -7.37 -4.45
C ALA A 54 -7.64 -7.38 -4.29
N ASP A 55 -7.04 -8.55 -4.03
CA ASP A 55 -5.59 -8.69 -3.88
C ASP A 55 -4.86 -8.41 -5.19
N ILE A 56 -5.39 -8.91 -6.31
CA ILE A 56 -4.87 -8.64 -7.65
C ILE A 56 -4.91 -7.13 -7.93
N ASN A 57 -6.00 -6.46 -7.56
CA ASN A 57 -6.11 -5.02 -7.72
C ASN A 57 -5.11 -4.26 -6.84
N ILE A 58 -4.88 -4.70 -5.59
CA ILE A 58 -3.89 -4.09 -4.68
C ILE A 58 -2.49 -4.15 -5.28
N ARG A 59 -2.10 -5.27 -5.89
CA ARG A 59 -0.78 -5.43 -6.55
C ARG A 59 -0.60 -4.51 -7.76
N LYS A 60 -1.67 -4.26 -8.50
CA LYS A 60 -1.65 -3.46 -9.74
C LYS A 60 -1.64 -1.96 -9.47
N ILE A 61 -2.21 -1.53 -8.35
CA ILE A 61 -2.27 -0.12 -8.01
C ILE A 61 -0.92 0.33 -7.45
N ASP A 62 -0.34 1.37 -8.06
CA ASP A 62 0.89 2.03 -7.61
C ASP A 62 0.63 2.93 -6.39
N LYS A 63 0.16 2.32 -5.29
CA LYS A 63 0.01 2.95 -3.98
C LYS A 63 0.44 1.95 -2.90
N PRO A 64 1.03 2.40 -1.78
CA PRO A 64 1.35 1.52 -0.67
C PRO A 64 0.15 0.68 -0.24
N GLU A 65 0.34 -0.64 -0.13
CA GLU A 65 -0.72 -1.59 0.29
C GLU A 65 -1.34 -1.17 1.63
N ARG A 66 -0.52 -0.64 2.54
CA ARG A 66 -0.98 -0.07 3.82
C ARG A 66 -2.06 0.99 3.62
N PHE A 67 -1.95 1.89 2.65
CA PHE A 67 -3.00 2.88 2.41
C PHE A 67 -4.26 2.28 1.80
N GLN A 68 -4.12 1.19 1.02
CA GLN A 68 -5.24 0.48 0.41
C GLN A 68 -6.04 -0.35 1.43
N LEU A 69 -5.38 -0.90 2.46
CA LEU A 69 -5.99 -1.78 3.48
C LEU A 69 -6.55 -1.05 4.70
N ARG A 70 -6.36 0.28 4.84
CA ARG A 70 -6.84 1.01 6.01
C ARG A 70 -8.37 1.02 6.09
N HIS A 71 -8.90 0.77 7.29
CA HIS A 71 -10.32 0.94 7.58
C HIS A 71 -10.79 2.40 7.39
N ILE A 72 -9.91 3.37 7.67
CA ILE A 72 -10.16 4.79 7.39
C ILE A 72 -9.31 5.17 6.17
N PRO A 73 -9.93 5.46 5.01
CA PRO A 73 -9.18 5.72 3.78
C PRO A 73 -8.37 7.01 3.89
N VAL A 74 -7.19 7.02 3.25
CA VAL A 74 -6.43 8.24 3.03
C VAL A 74 -6.99 8.92 1.79
N THR A 75 -7.60 10.09 1.97
CA THR A 75 -8.15 10.89 0.87
C THR A 75 -7.29 12.11 0.60
N GLU A 76 -7.26 12.54 -0.66
CA GLU A 76 -6.65 13.81 -1.06
C GLU A 76 -7.28 14.97 -0.26
N ALA A 77 -6.48 15.99 0.03
CA ALA A 77 -6.88 17.15 0.81
C ALA A 77 -6.36 18.45 0.20
N LYS A 78 -7.14 19.52 0.39
CA LYS A 78 -6.79 20.87 -0.07
C LYS A 78 -5.80 21.53 0.88
N GLU A 79 -5.12 22.56 0.38
CA GLU A 79 -4.10 23.30 1.14
C GLU A 79 -4.62 23.89 2.47
N ASP A 80 -5.87 24.35 2.49
CA ASP A 80 -6.51 24.89 3.70
C ASP A 80 -6.81 23.80 4.73
N GLU A 81 -7.32 22.64 4.26
CA GLU A 81 -7.58 21.48 5.12
C GLU A 81 -6.29 20.93 5.73
N LEU A 82 -5.20 20.92 4.96
CA LEU A 82 -3.87 20.52 5.43
C LEU A 82 -3.31 21.50 6.48
N GLU A 83 -3.60 22.79 6.37
CA GLU A 83 -3.19 23.79 7.36
C GLU A 83 -3.96 23.61 8.68
N GLU A 84 -5.28 23.42 8.60
CA GLU A 84 -6.12 23.14 9.77
C GLU A 84 -5.71 21.83 10.47
N GLU A 85 -5.48 20.76 9.70
CA GLU A 85 -5.02 19.47 10.23
C GLU A 85 -3.62 19.59 10.85
N ALA A 86 -2.70 20.32 10.21
CA ALA A 86 -1.37 20.56 10.76
C ALA A 86 -1.41 21.32 12.10
N GLU A 87 -2.30 22.30 12.24
CA GLU A 87 -2.54 22.99 13.50
C GLU A 87 -3.13 22.05 14.57
N TRP A 88 -4.11 21.22 14.19
CA TRP A 88 -4.71 20.24 15.10
C TRP A 88 -3.67 19.23 15.61
N ILE A 89 -2.84 18.67 14.73
CA ILE A 89 -1.75 17.73 15.10
C ILE A 89 -0.73 18.42 16.00
N TYR A 90 -0.31 19.65 15.63
CA TYR A 90 0.65 20.41 16.43
C TYR A 90 0.15 20.60 17.88
N ASN A 91 -1.11 21.02 18.02
CA ASN A 91 -1.73 21.24 19.34
C ASN A 91 -1.90 19.93 20.12
N GLY A 92 -2.22 18.82 19.45
CA GLY A 92 -2.42 17.52 20.09
C GLY A 92 -1.14 16.83 20.54
N ALA A 93 -0.08 16.90 19.72
CA ALA A 93 1.13 16.11 19.88
C ALA A 93 2.37 16.91 20.33
N PHE A 94 2.47 18.19 19.99
CA PHE A 94 3.70 18.98 20.16
C PHE A 94 3.55 20.15 21.14
N LEU A 95 2.34 20.64 21.39
CA LEU A 95 2.10 21.77 22.29
C LEU A 95 2.29 21.41 23.77
N LYS A 96 2.17 20.14 24.16
CA LYS A 96 2.34 19.72 25.56
C LYS A 96 3.83 19.72 25.91
N PRO A 97 4.34 20.69 26.70
CA PRO A 97 5.72 20.67 27.10
C PRO A 97 5.98 19.46 28.00
N THR A 98 7.15 18.86 27.88
CA THR A 98 7.60 17.87 28.87
C THR A 98 7.93 18.57 30.18
N ILE A 99 7.87 17.86 31.31
CA ILE A 99 8.11 18.42 32.66
C ILE A 99 9.48 19.13 32.75
N SER A 100 10.45 18.72 31.94
CA SER A 100 11.80 19.30 31.89
C SER A 100 11.94 20.51 30.97
N HIS A 101 10.93 20.85 30.16
CA HIS A 101 11.03 21.90 29.15
C HIS A 101 10.47 23.23 29.68
N GLN A 102 11.37 24.18 29.95
CA GLN A 102 11.04 25.54 30.31
C GLN A 102 10.97 26.38 29.02
N MET A 103 9.76 26.84 28.64
CA MET A 103 9.56 27.54 27.38
C MET A 103 10.26 28.91 27.34
N SER A 104 10.81 29.25 26.18
CA SER A 104 11.53 30.48 25.85
C SER A 104 10.94 31.16 24.59
N GLU A 105 11.33 32.41 24.31
CA GLU A 105 10.85 33.14 23.13
C GLU A 105 11.24 32.48 21.79
N GLU A 106 12.36 31.74 21.74
CA GLU A 106 12.79 30.97 20.56
C GLU A 106 11.78 29.89 20.15
N ASP A 107 10.95 29.44 21.09
CA ASP A 107 10.02 28.34 20.83
C ASP A 107 8.92 28.77 19.87
N THR A 108 8.55 30.05 19.83
CA THR A 108 7.54 30.57 18.88
C THR A 108 7.97 30.40 17.42
N ALA A 109 9.24 30.69 17.10
CA ALA A 109 9.76 30.51 15.75
C ALA A 109 9.88 29.02 15.38
N LYS A 110 10.28 28.17 16.33
CA LYS A 110 10.30 26.71 16.16
C LYS A 110 8.88 26.17 15.90
N ASN A 111 7.87 26.72 16.57
CA ASN A 111 6.47 26.30 16.40
C ASN A 111 5.95 26.51 14.98
N ILE A 112 6.25 27.67 14.36
CA ILE A 112 5.86 27.96 12.98
C ILE A 112 6.51 26.96 12.00
N GLN A 113 7.81 26.68 12.20
CA GLN A 113 8.54 25.73 11.34
C GLN A 113 8.03 24.30 11.49
N VAL A 114 7.66 23.90 12.71
CA VAL A 114 7.09 22.57 12.97
C VAL A 114 5.74 22.42 12.29
N LYS A 115 4.83 23.39 12.42
CA LYS A 115 3.52 23.36 11.71
C LYS A 115 3.70 23.20 10.20
N LYS A 116 4.61 23.99 9.59
CA LYS A 116 4.93 23.87 8.16
C LYS A 116 5.46 22.47 7.78
N LYS A 117 6.29 21.86 8.61
CA LYS A 117 6.80 20.50 8.38
C LYS A 117 5.70 19.44 8.47
N ILE A 118 4.80 19.56 9.45
CA ILE A 118 3.65 18.67 9.59
C ILE A 118 2.78 18.76 8.34
N LYS A 119 2.46 19.97 7.91
CA LYS A 119 1.68 20.21 6.68
C LYS A 119 2.31 19.57 5.45
N ASN A 120 3.61 19.77 5.23
CA ASN A 120 4.32 19.15 4.11
C ASN A 120 4.26 17.61 4.17
N ALA A 121 4.44 17.03 5.36
CA ALA A 121 4.32 15.59 5.54
C ALA A 121 2.90 15.09 5.24
N LEU A 122 1.87 15.82 5.65
CA LEU A 122 0.49 15.49 5.31
C LEU A 122 0.26 15.56 3.79
N ASN A 123 0.83 16.55 3.08
CA ASN A 123 0.73 16.60 1.62
C ASN A 123 1.35 15.36 0.97
N TYR A 124 2.56 14.96 1.41
CA TYR A 124 3.21 13.75 0.89
C TYR A 124 2.37 12.49 1.13
N ILE A 125 1.77 12.36 2.31
CA ILE A 125 0.95 11.20 2.65
C ILE A 125 -0.37 11.19 1.87
N ARG A 126 -1.08 12.32 1.83
CA ARG A 126 -2.47 12.39 1.35
C ARG A 126 -2.59 12.58 -0.15
N ASN A 127 -1.70 13.39 -0.73
CA ASN A 127 -1.78 13.79 -2.14
C ASN A 127 -0.76 13.03 -2.98
N ASP A 128 0.44 12.76 -2.44
CA ASP A 128 1.49 12.05 -3.18
C ASP A 128 1.55 10.54 -2.86
N SER A 129 0.76 10.06 -1.90
CA SER A 129 0.73 8.65 -1.46
C SER A 129 2.10 8.11 -1.01
N PHE A 130 2.93 8.96 -0.39
CA PHE A 130 4.21 8.57 0.19
C PHE A 130 4.08 8.14 1.65
N GLU A 131 4.93 7.19 2.05
CA GLU A 131 4.89 6.50 3.34
C GLU A 131 6.27 6.41 4.00
#